data_AF-A0A9Q0VCY3-F1
#
_entry.id   AF-A0A9Q0VCY3-F1
#
_cell.length_a   1.000
_cell.length_b   1.000
_cell.length_c   1.000
_cell.angle_alpha   90.00
_cell.angle_beta   90.00
_cell.angle_gamma   90.00
#
_symmetry.space_group_name_H-M   'P 1'
#
loop_
_entity.id
_entity.type
_entity.pdbx_description
1 polymer ?
#
loop_
_entity_poly.entity_id
_entity_poly.type
_entity_poly.pdbx_seq_one_letter_code
_entity_poly.pdbx_strand_id
1 'polypeptide(L)'
;MDSDIDLYDKMLQCLQPNSSVQELRVEGYGGMRFPSLLSNLSNLVRINVVSCRRLEHIPPLDGIPSLEELSIGHMDNLEYIDSEGVGGKEVSKFFPSLKKLEIQYCRRLKGWWKKSRGEMKDDSDESTVEEELIM
;
A
#
# COMPACT_ATOMS: atom_id res chain seq x y z
N MET A 1 9.43 -19.51 -18.20
CA MET A 1 9.67 -18.93 -16.86
C MET A 1 8.43 -18.23 -16.30
N ASP A 2 7.39 -17.97 -17.10
CA ASP A 2 6.11 -17.40 -16.62
C ASP A 2 5.16 -18.40 -15.95
N SER A 3 5.42 -19.71 -16.07
CA SER A 3 4.54 -20.77 -15.53
C SER A 3 4.38 -20.74 -14.01
N ASP A 4 5.43 -20.33 -13.29
CA ASP A 4 5.42 -20.34 -11.83
C ASP A 4 4.68 -19.12 -11.26
N ILE A 5 4.71 -17.99 -11.97
CA ILE A 5 4.01 -16.75 -11.57
C ILE A 5 2.50 -16.97 -11.60
N ASP A 6 2.00 -17.52 -12.70
CA ASP A 6 0.57 -17.84 -12.85
C ASP A 6 0.08 -18.88 -11.85
N LEU A 7 0.95 -19.77 -11.37
CA LEU A 7 0.59 -20.76 -10.36
C LEU A 7 0.34 -20.10 -9.01
N TYR A 8 1.22 -19.19 -8.57
CA TYR A 8 1.09 -18.50 -7.29
C TYR A 8 -0.14 -17.57 -7.25
N ASP A 9 -0.38 -16.82 -8.33
CA ASP A 9 -1.54 -15.95 -8.44
C ASP A 9 -2.85 -16.76 -8.40
N LYS A 10 -2.90 -17.92 -9.08
CA LYS A 10 -4.06 -18.83 -9.03
C LYS A 10 -4.27 -19.45 -7.64
N MET A 11 -3.19 -19.90 -6.98
CA MET A 11 -3.29 -20.55 -5.67
C MET A 11 -3.92 -19.65 -4.61
N LEU A 12 -3.51 -18.37 -4.56
CA LEU A 12 -4.07 -17.42 -3.61
C LEU A 12 -5.51 -16.98 -3.97
N GLN A 13 -5.87 -16.91 -5.26
CA GLN A 13 -7.25 -16.63 -5.68
C GLN A 13 -8.23 -17.73 -5.25
N CYS A 14 -7.78 -18.98 -5.17
CA CYS A 14 -8.61 -20.10 -4.70
C CYS A 14 -8.95 -20.03 -3.20
N LEU A 15 -8.26 -19.19 -2.41
CA LEU A 15 -8.49 -19.15 -0.96
C LEU A 15 -9.88 -18.62 -0.58
N GLN A 16 -10.56 -17.88 -1.47
CA GLN A 16 -11.90 -17.29 -1.26
C GLN A 16 -12.20 -17.00 0.22
N PRO A 17 -11.40 -16.13 0.86
CA PRO A 17 -11.41 -16.04 2.29
C PRO A 17 -12.76 -15.49 2.74
N ASN A 18 -13.36 -16.18 3.71
CA ASN A 18 -14.64 -15.82 4.28
C ASN A 18 -14.53 -14.41 4.89
N SER A 19 -15.60 -13.62 4.81
CA SER A 19 -15.69 -12.30 5.41
C SER A 19 -15.50 -12.30 6.93
N SER A 20 -15.50 -13.46 7.60
CA SER A 20 -15.16 -13.57 9.03
C SER A 20 -13.66 -13.52 9.35
N VAL A 21 -12.77 -13.57 8.35
CA VAL A 21 -11.33 -13.58 8.57
C VAL A 21 -10.85 -12.23 9.11
N GLN A 22 -10.15 -12.25 10.24
CA GLN A 22 -9.62 -11.07 10.92
C GLN A 22 -8.09 -10.94 10.78
N GLU A 23 -7.39 -12.01 10.43
CA GLU A 23 -5.94 -11.99 10.29
C GLU A 23 -5.51 -12.64 8.99
N LEU A 24 -4.65 -11.95 8.26
CA LEU A 24 -4.00 -12.45 7.07
C LEU A 24 -2.48 -12.45 7.28
N ARG A 25 -1.89 -13.64 7.23
CA ARG A 25 -0.44 -13.82 7.21
C ARG A 25 -0.02 -14.43 5.88
N VAL A 26 0.87 -13.73 5.18
CA VAL A 26 1.49 -14.17 3.93
C VAL A 26 2.98 -14.25 4.14
N GLU A 27 3.54 -15.45 4.05
CA GLU A 27 4.95 -15.70 4.29
C GLU A 27 5.57 -16.45 3.11
N GLY A 28 6.69 -15.93 2.58
CA GLY A 28 7.43 -16.61 1.52
C GLY A 28 6.71 -16.68 0.17
N TYR A 29 5.72 -15.81 -0.07
CA TYR A 29 5.00 -15.78 -1.35
C TYR A 29 5.95 -15.47 -2.52
N GLY A 30 5.98 -16.40 -3.48
CA GLY A 30 6.89 -16.36 -4.63
C GLY A 30 6.35 -15.61 -5.86
N GLY A 31 5.08 -15.18 -5.82
CA GLY A 31 4.48 -14.39 -6.89
C GLY A 31 4.99 -12.94 -6.90
N MET A 32 4.89 -12.29 -8.05
CA MET A 32 5.36 -10.91 -8.23
C MET A 32 4.27 -9.87 -7.88
N ARG A 33 3.01 -10.30 -7.92
CA ARG A 33 1.84 -9.46 -7.63
C ARG A 33 0.99 -10.10 -6.55
N PHE A 34 0.45 -9.27 -5.69
CA PHE A 34 -0.55 -9.74 -4.75
C PHE A 34 -1.87 -9.89 -5.51
N PRO A 35 -2.61 -10.99 -5.33
CA PRO A 35 -3.91 -11.15 -5.98
C PRO A 35 -4.91 -10.13 -5.45
N SER A 36 -5.97 -9.83 -6.21
CA SER A 36 -7.07 -8.93 -5.82
C SER A 36 -7.93 -9.42 -4.64
N LEU A 37 -7.40 -10.37 -3.86
CA LEU A 37 -8.03 -11.00 -2.70
C LEU A 37 -8.32 -10.00 -1.57
N LEU A 38 -7.42 -9.03 -1.34
CA LEU A 38 -7.57 -8.06 -0.24
C LEU A 38 -8.81 -7.18 -0.39
N SER A 39 -9.27 -6.94 -1.63
CA SER A 39 -10.48 -6.17 -1.89
C SER A 39 -11.74 -6.81 -1.32
N ASN A 40 -11.74 -8.12 -1.06
CA ASN A 40 -12.87 -8.85 -0.48
C ASN A 40 -12.75 -9.07 1.04
N LEU A 41 -11.69 -8.53 1.67
CA LEU A 41 -11.31 -8.80 3.06
C LEU A 41 -11.48 -7.57 3.97
N SER A 42 -12.66 -6.97 3.99
CA SER A 42 -12.93 -5.71 4.71
C SER A 42 -12.90 -5.81 6.26
N ASN A 43 -12.98 -7.02 6.81
CA ASN A 43 -12.99 -7.28 8.26
C ASN A 43 -11.60 -7.62 8.84
N LEU A 44 -10.53 -7.44 8.06
CA LEU A 44 -9.17 -7.70 8.52
C LEU A 44 -8.74 -6.68 9.57
N VAL A 45 -8.34 -7.21 10.72
CA VAL A 45 -7.76 -6.49 11.85
C VAL A 45 -6.23 -6.52 11.79
N ARG A 46 -5.64 -7.61 11.30
CA ARG A 46 -4.18 -7.78 11.23
C ARG A 46 -3.71 -8.29 9.88
N ILE A 47 -2.68 -7.65 9.34
CA ILE A 47 -2.00 -8.06 8.11
C ILE A 47 -0.50 -8.20 8.37
N ASN A 48 0.05 -9.36 8.04
CA ASN A 48 1.48 -9.65 8.14
C ASN A 48 2.00 -10.22 6.81
N VAL A 49 2.88 -9.48 6.13
CA VAL A 49 3.49 -9.88 4.86
C VAL A 49 5.00 -9.93 5.03
N VAL A 50 5.57 -11.15 5.06
CA VAL A 50 6.99 -11.37 5.39
C VAL A 50 7.67 -12.27 4.37
N SER A 51 8.93 -11.98 4.05
CA SER A 51 9.78 -12.82 3.18
C SER A 51 9.25 -13.01 1.75
N CYS A 52 8.38 -12.11 1.30
CA CYS A 52 7.80 -12.13 -0.06
C CYS A 52 8.70 -11.36 -1.03
N ARG A 53 9.93 -11.87 -1.23
CA ARG A 53 11.04 -11.12 -1.83
C ARG A 53 10.83 -10.67 -3.27
N ARG A 54 10.00 -11.39 -4.03
CA ARG A 54 9.68 -11.09 -5.44
C ARG A 54 8.53 -10.10 -5.60
N LEU A 55 7.78 -9.82 -4.53
CA LEU A 55 6.62 -8.95 -4.57
C LEU A 55 7.06 -7.49 -4.82
N GLU A 56 6.55 -6.89 -5.89
CA GLU A 56 6.91 -5.52 -6.28
C GLU A 56 5.95 -4.47 -5.71
N HIS A 57 4.69 -4.88 -5.49
CA HIS A 57 3.60 -4.03 -5.04
C HIS A 57 2.69 -4.78 -4.06
N ILE A 58 2.19 -4.05 -3.06
CA ILE A 58 1.07 -4.48 -2.20
C ILE A 58 -0.19 -3.79 -2.78
N PRO A 59 -1.36 -4.45 -2.80
CA PRO A 59 -2.55 -3.82 -3.33
C PRO A 59 -3.07 -2.79 -2.32
N PRO A 60 -3.90 -1.82 -2.76
CA PRO A 60 -4.48 -0.82 -1.88
C PRO A 60 -5.17 -1.47 -0.67
N LEU A 61 -4.90 -0.89 0.50
CA LEU A 61 -5.40 -1.36 1.79
C LEU A 61 -6.45 -0.40 2.39
N ASP A 62 -6.79 0.65 1.65
CA ASP A 62 -7.75 1.70 2.00
C ASP A 62 -9.19 1.19 2.20
N GLY A 63 -9.54 0.05 1.58
CA GLY A 63 -10.81 -0.65 1.78
C GLY A 63 -10.95 -1.42 3.10
N ILE A 64 -9.97 -1.34 4.01
CA ILE A 64 -9.93 -2.12 5.26
C ILE A 64 -9.95 -1.17 6.48
N PRO A 65 -11.11 -0.60 6.84
CA PRO A 65 -11.20 0.37 7.92
C PRO A 65 -10.96 -0.24 9.32
N SER A 66 -11.07 -1.57 9.44
CA SER A 66 -10.87 -2.31 10.69
C SER A 66 -9.41 -2.66 10.97
N LEU A 67 -8.48 -2.33 10.08
CA LEU A 67 -7.07 -2.70 10.22
C LEU A 67 -6.44 -2.00 11.43
N GLU A 68 -6.00 -2.79 12.40
CA GLU A 68 -5.32 -2.31 13.61
C GLU A 68 -3.81 -2.54 13.56
N GLU A 69 -3.35 -3.62 12.89
CA GLU A 69 -1.93 -3.94 12.81
C GLU A 69 -1.49 -4.29 11.38
N LEU A 70 -0.44 -3.62 10.91
CA LEU A 70 0.21 -3.89 9.63
C LEU A 70 1.70 -4.14 9.84
N SER A 71 2.16 -5.33 9.43
CA SER A 71 3.56 -5.72 9.46
C SER A 71 4.04 -6.11 8.07
N ILE A 72 5.10 -5.47 7.59
CA ILE A 72 5.72 -5.71 6.30
C ILE A 72 7.21 -5.95 6.52
N GLY A 73 7.70 -7.13 6.14
CA GLY A 73 9.05 -7.57 6.48
C GLY A 73 9.78 -8.28 5.35
N HIS A 74 11.09 -8.06 5.22
CA HIS A 74 11.95 -8.82 4.31
C HIS A 74 11.48 -8.79 2.84
N MET A 75 11.20 -7.59 2.34
CA MET A 75 10.70 -7.35 0.98
C MET A 75 11.80 -6.79 0.08
N ASP A 76 12.46 -7.67 -0.68
CA ASP A 76 13.63 -7.28 -1.48
C ASP A 76 13.28 -6.39 -2.70
N ASN A 77 12.11 -6.59 -3.32
CA ASN A 77 11.68 -5.85 -4.53
C ASN A 77 10.57 -4.81 -4.32
N LEU A 78 10.00 -4.70 -3.12
CA LEU A 78 8.90 -3.77 -2.84
C LEU A 78 9.40 -2.33 -2.91
N GLU A 79 8.88 -1.55 -3.87
CA GLU A 79 9.25 -0.13 -4.01
C GLU A 79 8.22 0.82 -3.38
N TYR A 80 6.94 0.46 -3.39
CA TYR A 80 5.85 1.25 -2.82
C TYR A 80 4.80 0.32 -2.20
N ILE A 81 4.20 0.73 -1.09
CA ILE A 81 3.11 -0.02 -0.43
C ILE A 81 1.81 0.13 -1.20
N ASP A 82 1.57 1.29 -1.81
CA ASP A 82 0.44 1.57 -2.67
C ASP A 82 0.94 2.19 -3.98
N SER A 83 0.86 1.41 -5.06
CA SER A 83 1.32 1.80 -6.39
C SER A 83 0.24 2.43 -7.26
N GLU A 84 -1.03 2.35 -6.88
CA GLU A 84 -2.16 2.91 -7.66
C GLU A 84 -2.53 4.32 -7.21
N GLY A 85 -2.06 4.74 -6.03
CA GLY A 85 -1.81 6.14 -5.71
C GLY A 85 -2.99 7.08 -5.99
N VAL A 86 -4.04 7.01 -5.17
CA VAL A 86 -5.01 8.11 -5.00
C VAL A 86 -4.38 9.26 -4.18
N GLY A 87 -3.08 9.52 -4.42
CA GLY A 87 -2.19 10.31 -3.60
C GLY A 87 -2.43 11.82 -3.59
N GLY A 88 -3.69 12.27 -3.69
CA GLY A 88 -4.02 13.68 -3.76
C GLY A 88 -5.40 14.11 -3.29
N LYS A 89 -6.29 13.24 -2.78
CA LYS A 89 -7.63 13.72 -2.35
C LYS A 89 -7.96 13.67 -0.87
N GLU A 90 -7.64 12.63 -0.09
CA GLU A 90 -7.96 12.65 1.36
C GLU A 90 -7.03 11.73 2.15
N VAL A 91 -5.77 12.15 2.35
CA VAL A 91 -4.77 11.43 3.17
C VAL A 91 -5.26 11.15 4.59
N SER A 92 -6.17 11.98 5.11
CA SER A 92 -6.68 11.92 6.48
C SER A 92 -7.66 10.77 6.79
N LYS A 93 -7.96 9.89 5.82
CA LYS A 93 -8.85 8.73 6.02
C LYS A 93 -8.15 7.37 5.90
N PHE A 94 -6.83 7.36 5.72
CA PHE A 94 -6.07 6.13 5.54
C PHE A 94 -5.92 5.39 6.89
N PHE A 95 -6.64 4.27 7.04
CA PHE A 95 -6.70 3.40 8.22
C PHE A 95 -7.12 4.08 9.54
N PRO A 96 -8.43 4.32 9.73
CA PRO A 96 -8.92 4.97 10.95
C PRO A 96 -8.63 4.18 12.25
N SER A 97 -8.33 2.88 12.15
CA SER A 97 -8.13 2.00 13.29
C SER A 97 -6.68 1.58 13.53
N LEU A 98 -5.70 2.04 12.72
CA LEU A 98 -4.34 1.52 12.78
C LEU A 98 -3.64 1.93 14.09
N LYS A 99 -3.21 0.94 14.85
CA LYS A 99 -2.50 1.08 16.13
C LYS A 99 -1.03 0.71 16.03
N LYS A 100 -0.71 -0.26 15.15
CA LYS A 100 0.66 -0.75 14.96
C LYS A 100 1.01 -0.79 13.48
N LEU A 101 2.14 -0.16 13.16
CA LEU A 101 2.79 -0.25 11.85
C LEU A 101 4.24 -0.69 12.04
N GLU A 102 4.61 -1.78 11.40
CA GLU A 102 5.98 -2.31 11.42
C GLU A 102 6.46 -2.53 9.99
N ILE A 103 7.56 -1.87 9.62
CA ILE A 103 8.20 -2.04 8.32
C ILE A 103 9.68 -2.32 8.57
N GLN A 104 10.15 -3.49 8.15
CA GLN A 104 11.53 -3.93 8.39
C GLN A 104 12.12 -4.66 7.19
N TYR A 105 13.41 -4.46 6.96
CA TYR A 105 14.15 -5.16 5.90
C TYR A 105 13.52 -5.02 4.50
N CYS A 106 12.98 -3.84 4.17
CA CYS A 106 12.42 -3.49 2.85
C CYS A 106 13.39 -2.58 2.07
N ARG A 107 14.45 -3.15 1.51
CA ARG A 107 15.62 -2.38 1.04
C ARG A 107 15.34 -1.42 -0.12
N ARG A 108 14.33 -1.70 -0.94
CA ARG A 108 13.97 -0.90 -2.12
C ARG A 108 12.76 -0.01 -1.90
N LEU A 109 12.19 0.01 -0.69
CA LEU A 109 11.00 0.79 -0.38
C LEU A 109 11.32 2.29 -0.44
N LYS A 110 10.68 2.99 -1.36
CA LYS A 110 10.86 4.42 -1.63
C LYS A 110 9.83 5.29 -0.91
N GLY A 111 8.68 4.73 -0.58
CA GLY A 111 7.63 5.45 0.14
C GLY A 111 6.34 4.65 0.21
N TRP A 112 5.33 5.24 0.85
CA TRP A 112 4.01 4.62 0.91
C TRP A 112 3.32 4.64 -0.46
N TRP A 113 3.20 5.82 -1.05
CA TRP A 113 2.49 6.03 -2.31
C TRP A 113 3.45 6.31 -3.46
N LYS A 114 3.15 5.78 -4.64
CA LYS A 114 3.76 6.25 -5.88
C LYS A 114 2.99 7.48 -6.38
N LYS A 115 3.60 8.67 -6.31
CA LYS A 115 2.98 9.89 -6.85
C LYS A 115 2.70 9.72 -8.35
N SER A 116 1.48 10.06 -8.78
CA SER A 116 1.17 10.14 -10.21
C SER A 116 1.93 11.32 -10.83
N ARG A 117 2.37 11.21 -12.09
CA ARG A 117 3.19 12.24 -12.79
C ARG A 117 2.49 13.61 -12.97
N GLY A 118 1.25 13.78 -12.52
CA GLY A 118 0.44 14.99 -12.73
C GLY A 118 0.56 16.09 -11.66
N GLU A 119 1.30 15.86 -10.57
CA GLU A 119 1.43 16.82 -9.46
C GLU A 119 2.80 17.51 -9.44
N MET A 120 3.23 18.04 -10.59
CA MET A 120 4.21 19.14 -10.60
C MET A 120 3.40 20.43 -10.68
N LYS A 121 2.96 20.96 -9.53
CA LYS A 121 2.63 22.39 -9.48
C LYS A 121 3.96 23.12 -9.32
N ASP A 122 4.22 23.98 -10.30
CA ASP A 122 5.34 24.90 -10.36
C ASP A 122 5.19 25.89 -9.20
N ASP A 123 6.08 25.80 -8.21
CA ASP A 123 6.19 26.80 -7.15
C ASP A 123 6.92 28.03 -7.73
N SER A 124 6.20 28.85 -8.47
CA SER A 124 6.63 30.18 -8.92
C SER A 124 5.67 31.26 -8.42
N ASP A 125 5.48 31.33 -7.11
CA ASP A 125 4.95 32.52 -6.44
C ASP A 125 6.12 33.43 -6.03
N GLU A 126 6.54 34.29 -6.96
CA GLU A 126 7.36 35.47 -6.67
C GLU A 126 6.57 36.73 -7.06
N SER A 127 5.96 37.38 -6.08
CA SER A 127 6.04 38.83 -5.89
C SER A 127 5.17 39.26 -4.70
N THR A 128 5.85 39.45 -3.58
CA THR A 128 5.48 40.50 -2.64
C THR A 128 5.66 41.85 -3.33
N VAL A 129 4.60 42.65 -3.43
CA VAL A 129 4.71 44.11 -3.44
C VAL A 129 3.73 44.65 -2.41
N GLU A 130 4.30 45.01 -1.25
CA GLU A 130 3.73 45.98 -0.33
C GLU A 130 3.84 47.39 -0.95
N GLU A 131 2.79 48.18 -0.81
CA GLU A 131 2.76 49.55 -0.25
C GLU A 131 1.42 50.21 -0.67
N GLU A 132 0.48 50.35 0.28
CA GLU A 132 0.14 51.60 0.99
C GLU A 132 -0.66 52.60 0.13
N LEU A 133 -1.98 52.73 0.40
CA LEU A 133 -2.54 53.92 1.08
C LEU A 133 -4.05 53.77 1.33
N ILE A 134 -4.44 53.74 2.60
CA ILE A 134 -5.73 54.28 3.04
C ILE A 134 -5.43 55.70 3.52
N MET A 135 -6.13 56.66 2.91
CA MET A 135 -6.11 58.13 3.03
C MET A 135 -5.13 58.89 2.14
#